data_AF-A0A9E4QMZ3-F1
#
_entry.id   AF-A0A9E4QMZ3-F1
#
_cell.length_a   1.000
_cell.length_b   1.000
_cell.length_c   1.000
_cell.angle_alpha   90.00
_cell.angle_beta   90.00
_cell.angle_gamma   90.00
#
_symmetry.space_group_name_H-M   'P 1'
#
loop_
_entity.id
_entity.type
_entity.pdbx_description
1 polymer ?
#
loop_
_entity_poly.entity_id
_entity_poly.type
_entity_poly.pdbx_seq_one_letter_code
_entity_poly.pdbx_strand_id
1 'polypeptide(L)'
;MAIGETIYVLSGSGLASVWAGEGPKTSFEWGPHAMFHVPRYAHVQLSNARGDQPARLLHYNYMPMAMTIVPDPEFFFNNPFEDPSLLYGQGDDLYSQARAVLGAGAKDSMAEAAGAVRDDSLKAANHGGAWWIGNFFPDMAQWDKLSPHRGRGAGGLSVKIQFPGSGMSASMSVFDASMYKKAHLHGPGRVIVIPRGEGYSLLTEPGKEAVVCPWGEAAVFTPPGGWYHQHFNLGTEPARYLKFGHLPQFAGAGDYRHQIEYPDEAPKVREYFEAELGKRGRESLMPDVVYEDRDYEWSYGDGD
;
A
#
# COMPACT_ATOMS: atom_id res chain seq x y z
N MET A 1 -9.00 -1.67 21.54
CA MET A 1 -8.93 -0.31 20.94
C MET A 1 -10.20 -0.06 20.11
N ALA A 2 -10.81 1.12 20.15
CA ALA A 2 -12.08 1.40 19.44
C ALA A 2 -11.96 1.46 17.91
N ILE A 3 -10.73 1.59 17.40
CA ILE A 3 -10.41 1.56 15.97
C ILE A 3 -9.48 0.38 15.67
N GLY A 4 -9.53 -0.10 14.43
CA GLY A 4 -8.59 -1.10 13.93
C GLY A 4 -7.29 -0.45 13.44
N GLU A 5 -6.27 -1.28 13.26
CA GLU A 5 -4.97 -0.85 12.76
C GLU A 5 -4.33 -1.90 11.84
N THR A 6 -3.49 -1.43 10.92
CA THR A 6 -2.62 -2.28 10.11
C THR A 6 -1.20 -2.09 10.61
N ILE A 7 -0.54 -3.20 10.95
CA ILE A 7 0.82 -3.22 11.45
C ILE A 7 1.73 -3.77 10.35
N TYR A 8 2.85 -3.08 10.11
CA TYR A 8 3.89 -3.51 9.20
C TYR A 8 5.23 -3.64 9.95
N VAL A 9 5.90 -4.76 9.78
CA VAL A 9 7.18 -5.06 10.43
C VAL A 9 8.31 -4.50 9.57
N LEU A 10 8.99 -3.46 10.04
CA LEU A 10 10.17 -2.93 9.37
C LEU A 10 11.39 -3.83 9.60
N SER A 11 11.56 -4.33 10.82
CA SER A 11 12.64 -5.25 11.18
C SER A 11 12.32 -6.05 12.44
N GLY A 12 12.90 -7.24 12.57
CA GLY A 12 12.72 -8.13 13.71
C GLY A 12 11.67 -9.23 13.48
N SER A 13 11.48 -10.08 14.49
CA SER A 13 10.51 -11.17 14.46
C SER A 13 9.89 -11.38 15.84
N GLY A 14 8.73 -12.03 15.89
CA GLY A 14 7.99 -12.17 17.13
C GLY A 14 6.67 -12.90 16.99
N LEU A 15 5.88 -12.83 18.07
CA LEU A 15 4.55 -13.40 18.17
C LEU A 15 3.52 -12.28 18.35
N ALA A 16 2.39 -12.39 17.67
CA ALA A 16 1.20 -11.59 17.94
C ALA A 16 0.11 -12.51 18.49
N SER A 17 -0.58 -12.07 19.55
CA SER A 17 -1.77 -12.74 20.09
C SER A 17 -2.94 -11.75 20.09
N VAL A 18 -4.07 -12.14 19.50
CA VAL A 18 -5.25 -11.30 19.31
C VAL A 18 -6.49 -12.00 19.88
N TRP A 19 -7.32 -11.26 20.62
CA TRP A 19 -8.57 -11.76 21.20
C TRP A 19 -9.61 -10.64 21.36
N ALA A 20 -10.88 -11.01 21.53
CA ALA A 20 -11.97 -10.08 21.82
C ALA A 20 -12.85 -10.66 22.94
N GLY A 21 -13.13 -9.84 23.96
CA GLY A 21 -13.83 -10.28 25.17
C GLY A 21 -13.23 -11.52 25.81
N GLU A 22 -14.10 -12.43 26.25
CA GLU A 22 -13.73 -13.73 26.84
C GLU A 22 -13.44 -14.83 25.78
N GLY A 23 -13.32 -14.46 24.52
CA GLY A 23 -13.04 -15.39 23.43
C GLY A 23 -11.60 -15.94 23.44
N PRO A 24 -11.33 -17.01 22.68
CA PRO A 24 -9.99 -17.60 22.63
C PRO A 24 -8.96 -16.65 22.00
N LYS A 25 -7.71 -16.73 22.46
CA LYS A 25 -6.58 -16.04 21.83
C LYS A 25 -6.16 -16.76 20.55
N THR A 26 -6.16 -16.05 19.44
CA THR A 26 -5.51 -16.50 18.20
C THR A 26 -4.10 -15.93 18.16
N SER A 27 -3.09 -16.78 17.90
CA SER A 27 -1.69 -16.34 17.86
C SER A 27 -1.00 -16.75 16.57
N PHE A 28 -0.10 -15.90 16.08
CA PHE A 28 0.68 -16.14 14.88
C PHE A 28 2.06 -15.47 14.99
N GLU A 29 3.03 -16.03 14.27
CA GLU A 29 4.37 -15.48 14.19
C GLU A 29 4.46 -14.43 13.07
N TRP A 30 5.32 -13.43 13.28
CA TRP A 30 5.63 -12.41 12.29
C TRP A 30 7.14 -12.24 12.16
N GLY A 31 7.57 -11.89 10.95
CA GLY A 31 8.97 -11.60 10.61
C GLY A 31 9.12 -10.27 9.89
N PRO A 32 10.34 -9.95 9.41
CA PRO A 32 10.59 -8.73 8.63
C PRO A 32 9.64 -8.63 7.44
N HIS A 33 9.17 -7.41 7.17
CA HIS A 33 8.26 -7.07 6.08
C HIS A 33 6.87 -7.74 6.14
N ALA A 34 6.54 -8.44 7.22
CA ALA A 34 5.19 -8.93 7.45
C ALA A 34 4.21 -7.75 7.63
N MET A 35 2.98 -7.93 7.15
CA MET A 35 1.88 -7.00 7.34
C MET A 35 0.65 -7.73 7.88
N PHE A 36 0.02 -7.20 8.92
CA PHE A 36 -1.20 -7.78 9.46
C PHE A 36 -2.19 -6.73 9.96
N HIS A 37 -3.45 -7.11 10.03
CA HIS A 37 -4.53 -6.27 10.54
C HIS A 37 -5.00 -6.74 11.92
N VAL A 38 -5.16 -5.78 12.82
CA VAL A 38 -5.83 -5.96 14.11
C VAL A 38 -7.20 -5.29 13.99
N PRO A 39 -8.30 -6.06 14.08
CA PRO A 39 -9.64 -5.50 14.03
C PRO A 39 -9.90 -4.51 15.17
N ARG A 40 -10.84 -3.59 14.95
CA ARG A 40 -11.39 -2.76 16.03
C ARG A 40 -12.00 -3.64 17.11
N TYR A 41 -12.02 -3.14 18.34
CA TYR A 41 -12.53 -3.82 19.54
C TYR A 41 -11.78 -5.10 19.92
N ALA A 42 -10.69 -5.42 19.24
CA ALA A 42 -9.77 -6.48 19.66
C ALA A 42 -8.71 -5.94 20.63
N HIS A 43 -8.21 -6.86 21.44
CA HIS A 43 -6.96 -6.75 22.16
C HIS A 43 -5.85 -7.38 21.32
N VAL A 44 -4.66 -6.78 21.36
CA VAL A 44 -3.45 -7.33 20.75
C VAL A 44 -2.32 -7.30 21.77
N GLN A 45 -1.54 -8.38 21.80
CA GLN A 45 -0.28 -8.49 22.51
C GLN A 45 0.81 -8.82 21.50
N LEU A 46 1.88 -8.03 21.51
CA LEU A 46 3.04 -8.22 20.64
C LEU A 46 4.25 -8.58 21.50
N SER A 47 4.96 -9.65 21.11
CA SER A 47 6.17 -10.12 21.78
C SER A 47 7.32 -10.13 20.80
N ASN A 48 8.43 -9.48 21.14
CA ASN A 48 9.69 -9.59 20.39
C ASN A 48 10.34 -10.95 20.71
N ALA A 49 10.60 -11.78 19.69
CA ALA A 49 11.23 -13.09 19.87
C ALA A 49 12.72 -12.99 20.20
N ARG A 50 13.33 -11.80 20.03
CA ARG A 50 14.75 -11.56 20.30
C ARG A 50 14.96 -10.62 21.47
N GLY A 51 15.80 -11.04 22.41
CA GLY A 51 16.25 -10.20 23.53
C GLY A 51 17.43 -9.28 23.20
N ASP A 52 18.12 -9.52 22.10
CA ASP A 52 19.36 -8.85 21.72
C ASP A 52 19.23 -7.89 20.52
N GLN A 53 18.06 -7.85 19.89
CA GLN A 53 17.76 -6.93 18.80
C GLN A 53 16.34 -6.36 18.93
N PRO A 54 16.14 -5.07 18.66
CA PRO A 54 14.81 -4.47 18.69
C PRO A 54 13.97 -4.91 17.48
N ALA A 55 12.68 -5.17 17.72
CA ALA A 55 11.67 -5.15 16.66
C ALA A 55 11.25 -3.70 16.36
N ARG A 56 11.05 -3.37 15.08
CA ARG A 56 10.55 -2.06 14.63
C ARG A 56 9.27 -2.26 13.84
N LEU A 57 8.20 -1.64 14.31
CA LEU A 57 6.86 -1.79 13.77
C LEU A 57 6.31 -0.42 13.36
N LEU A 58 5.69 -0.37 12.19
CA LEU A 58 4.87 0.76 11.73
C LEU A 58 3.41 0.43 12.01
N HIS A 59 2.77 1.23 12.85
CA HIS A 59 1.35 1.16 13.14
C HIS A 59 0.61 2.19 12.31
N TYR A 60 -0.22 1.72 11.37
CA TYR A 60 -1.09 2.58 10.57
C TYR A 60 -2.53 2.47 11.05
N ASN A 61 -3.16 3.61 11.35
CA ASN A 61 -4.56 3.67 11.72
C ASN A 61 -5.14 5.07 11.41
N TYR A 62 -6.44 5.23 11.59
CA TYR A 62 -7.13 6.50 11.36
C TYR A 62 -7.30 7.35 12.62
N MET A 63 -6.53 7.10 13.69
CA MET A 63 -6.64 7.81 14.97
C MET A 63 -6.50 9.34 14.82
N PRO A 64 -5.55 9.89 14.03
CA PRO A 64 -5.45 11.34 13.88
C PRO A 64 -6.74 11.97 13.35
N MET A 65 -7.44 11.28 12.44
CA MET A 65 -8.73 11.73 11.91
C MET A 65 -9.89 11.46 12.87
N ALA A 66 -9.85 10.37 13.64
CA ALA A 66 -10.89 10.08 14.62
C ALA A 66 -10.86 11.09 15.78
N MET A 67 -9.66 11.48 16.23
CA MET A 67 -9.42 12.43 17.31
C MET A 67 -9.81 13.87 16.94
N THR A 68 -9.98 14.21 15.65
CA THR A 68 -10.52 15.52 15.25
C THR A 68 -12.03 15.60 15.42
N ILE A 69 -12.73 14.44 15.46
CA ILE A 69 -14.18 14.33 15.65
C ILE A 69 -14.50 14.11 17.13
N VAL A 70 -13.80 13.16 17.77
CA VAL A 70 -13.94 12.83 19.19
C VAL A 70 -12.57 13.05 19.85
N PRO A 71 -12.29 14.22 20.42
CA PRO A 71 -10.97 14.52 21.00
C PRO A 71 -10.80 13.93 22.41
N ASP A 72 -11.13 12.65 22.58
CA ASP A 72 -11.03 11.93 23.85
C ASP A 72 -10.24 10.63 23.67
N PRO A 73 -8.97 10.56 24.13
CA PRO A 73 -8.15 9.37 23.98
C PRO A 73 -8.69 8.17 24.78
N GLU A 74 -9.37 8.40 25.91
CA GLU A 74 -9.93 7.32 26.74
C GLU A 74 -10.99 6.53 25.97
N PHE A 75 -11.80 7.21 25.16
CA PHE A 75 -12.76 6.58 24.27
C PHE A 75 -12.12 5.61 23.27
N PHE A 76 -10.88 5.86 22.82
CA PHE A 76 -10.21 5.00 21.84
C PHE A 76 -9.38 3.88 22.48
N PHE A 77 -8.68 4.18 23.56
CA PHE A 77 -7.78 3.21 24.21
C PHE A 77 -8.51 2.32 25.21
N ASN A 78 -9.46 2.87 25.98
CA ASN A 78 -10.13 2.20 27.10
C ASN A 78 -11.65 2.02 26.85
N ASN A 79 -12.02 1.75 25.60
CA ASN A 79 -13.41 1.51 25.23
C ASN A 79 -13.90 0.15 25.76
N PRO A 80 -14.99 0.08 26.55
CA PRO A 80 -15.53 -1.19 27.06
C PRO A 80 -16.40 -1.94 26.03
N PHE A 81 -16.66 -1.37 24.85
CA PHE A 81 -17.44 -2.03 23.82
C PHE A 81 -16.65 -3.19 23.19
N GLU A 82 -17.31 -4.33 23.07
CA GLU A 82 -16.77 -5.55 22.47
C GLU A 82 -17.62 -6.00 21.28
N ASP A 83 -16.95 -6.49 20.24
CA ASP A 83 -17.60 -7.14 19.10
C ASP A 83 -16.82 -8.40 18.70
N PRO A 84 -17.07 -9.53 19.39
CA PRO A 84 -16.38 -10.79 19.11
C PRO A 84 -16.64 -11.32 17.69
N SER A 85 -17.69 -10.84 17.00
CA SER A 85 -18.03 -11.31 15.64
C SER A 85 -16.97 -10.93 14.61
N LEU A 86 -16.21 -9.85 14.84
CA LEU A 86 -15.11 -9.42 13.98
C LEU A 86 -13.91 -10.37 13.98
N LEU A 87 -13.76 -11.16 15.05
CA LEU A 87 -12.65 -12.09 15.22
C LEU A 87 -13.09 -13.56 15.05
N TYR A 88 -14.29 -13.92 15.51
CA TYR A 88 -14.76 -15.31 15.57
C TYR A 88 -15.95 -15.61 14.63
N GLY A 89 -16.52 -14.60 13.98
CA GLY A 89 -17.73 -14.75 13.17
C GLY A 89 -17.52 -15.14 11.70
N GLN A 90 -16.28 -15.10 11.19
CA GLN A 90 -15.97 -15.49 9.82
C GLN A 90 -15.45 -16.95 9.80
N GLY A 91 -15.99 -17.78 8.91
CA GLY A 91 -15.79 -19.24 8.87
C GLY A 91 -14.39 -19.73 8.50
N ASP A 92 -13.36 -18.88 8.59
CA ASP A 92 -11.95 -19.18 8.37
C ASP A 92 -11.09 -18.60 9.50
N ASP A 93 -9.94 -19.21 9.78
CA ASP A 93 -8.96 -18.65 10.74
C ASP A 93 -8.52 -17.25 10.28
N LEU A 94 -8.75 -16.23 11.12
CA LEU A 94 -8.60 -14.81 10.79
C LEU A 94 -7.20 -14.49 10.22
N TYR A 95 -6.17 -15.17 10.72
CA TYR A 95 -4.76 -14.98 10.35
C TYR A 95 -4.22 -16.08 9.43
N SER A 96 -5.11 -16.83 8.78
CA SER A 96 -4.74 -17.71 7.68
C SER A 96 -4.24 -16.93 6.46
N GLN A 97 -3.67 -17.67 5.49
CA GLN A 97 -3.13 -17.07 4.27
C GLN A 97 -4.21 -16.26 3.54
N ALA A 98 -3.84 -15.04 3.12
CA ALA A 98 -4.69 -14.20 2.29
C ALA A 98 -5.10 -14.93 1.00
N ARG A 99 -6.33 -14.67 0.55
CA ARG A 99 -6.93 -15.31 -0.63
C ARG A 99 -7.13 -14.28 -1.73
N ALA A 100 -6.86 -14.70 -2.97
CA ALA A 100 -7.18 -13.92 -4.14
C ALA A 100 -8.68 -14.02 -4.45
N VAL A 101 -9.31 -12.88 -4.72
CA VAL A 101 -10.67 -12.79 -5.20
C VAL A 101 -10.70 -12.04 -6.52
N LEU A 102 -11.38 -12.61 -7.52
CA LEU A 102 -11.46 -12.12 -8.89
C LEU A 102 -12.89 -11.73 -9.25
N GLY A 103 -13.05 -10.76 -10.16
CA GLY A 103 -14.32 -10.47 -10.83
C GLY A 103 -15.50 -10.19 -9.91
N ALA A 104 -16.64 -10.87 -10.14
CA ALA A 104 -17.87 -10.71 -9.37
C ALA A 104 -17.71 -11.06 -7.88
N GLY A 105 -16.90 -12.07 -7.55
CA GLY A 105 -16.63 -12.45 -6.15
C GLY A 105 -15.90 -11.35 -5.37
N ALA A 106 -15.14 -10.48 -6.06
CA ALA A 106 -14.51 -9.32 -5.42
C ALA A 106 -15.56 -8.29 -4.99
N LYS A 107 -16.68 -8.17 -5.72
CA LYS A 107 -17.77 -7.25 -5.35
C LYS A 107 -18.47 -7.70 -4.07
N ASP A 108 -18.78 -9.00 -3.99
CA ASP A 108 -19.50 -9.58 -2.86
C ASP A 108 -18.63 -9.59 -1.59
N SER A 109 -17.36 -10.01 -1.72
CA SER A 109 -16.41 -10.00 -0.60
C SER A 109 -16.02 -8.59 -0.13
N MET A 110 -15.98 -7.60 -1.02
CA MET A 110 -15.80 -6.20 -0.62
C MET A 110 -17.05 -5.65 0.09
N ALA A 111 -18.25 -6.03 -0.34
CA ALA A 111 -19.51 -5.61 0.28
C ALA A 111 -19.68 -6.23 1.69
N GLU A 112 -19.19 -7.46 1.87
CA GLU A 112 -19.11 -8.12 3.18
C GLU A 112 -17.98 -7.53 4.06
N ALA A 113 -16.85 -7.12 3.46
CA ALA A 113 -15.71 -6.56 4.20
C ALA A 113 -15.90 -5.10 4.62
N ALA A 114 -16.69 -4.30 3.89
CA ALA A 114 -16.93 -2.91 4.20
C ALA A 114 -18.42 -2.56 4.02
N GLY A 115 -19.08 -2.10 5.08
CA GLY A 115 -20.48 -1.67 5.10
C GLY A 115 -20.85 -0.46 4.22
N ALA A 116 -20.06 -0.16 3.19
CA ALA A 116 -20.41 0.71 2.07
C ALA A 116 -19.33 0.60 0.97
N VAL A 117 -19.43 -0.38 0.07
CA VAL A 117 -18.67 -0.33 -1.17
C VAL A 117 -19.32 0.68 -2.10
N ARG A 118 -18.60 1.75 -2.47
CA ARG A 118 -19.00 2.63 -3.56
C ARG A 118 -18.56 2.05 -4.91
N ASP A 119 -19.42 2.27 -5.89
CA ASP A 119 -19.41 1.75 -7.28
C ASP A 119 -18.06 1.89 -8.02
N ASP A 120 -17.26 2.91 -7.70
CA ASP A 120 -15.98 3.14 -8.37
C ASP A 120 -14.88 2.13 -7.99
N SER A 121 -14.99 1.51 -6.81
CA SER A 121 -14.14 0.36 -6.39
C SER A 121 -14.43 -0.88 -7.24
N LEU A 122 -15.67 -1.02 -7.68
CA LEU A 122 -16.17 -2.13 -8.49
C LEU A 122 -15.72 -2.01 -9.96
N LYS A 123 -15.55 -0.78 -10.47
CA LYS A 123 -14.96 -0.53 -11.81
C LYS A 123 -13.49 -0.96 -11.86
N ALA A 124 -12.75 -0.79 -10.77
CA ALA A 124 -11.34 -1.22 -10.69
C ALA A 124 -11.16 -2.76 -10.66
N ALA A 125 -12.22 -3.52 -10.36
CA ALA A 125 -12.22 -4.99 -10.46
C ALA A 125 -12.39 -5.47 -11.93
N ASN A 126 -12.95 -4.64 -12.81
CA ASN A 126 -13.13 -4.95 -14.23
C ASN A 126 -11.86 -4.75 -15.07
N HIS A 127 -10.78 -4.16 -14.51
CA HIS A 127 -9.50 -3.94 -15.19
C HIS A 127 -8.45 -5.03 -14.90
N GLY A 128 -8.89 -6.26 -14.60
CA GLY A 128 -8.03 -7.45 -14.61
C GLY A 128 -7.05 -7.63 -13.44
N GLY A 129 -7.30 -7.00 -12.28
CA GLY A 129 -6.45 -7.15 -11.09
C GLY A 129 -7.12 -7.94 -9.96
N ALA A 130 -6.38 -8.87 -9.34
CA ALA A 130 -6.84 -9.61 -8.17
C ALA A 130 -6.87 -8.73 -6.91
N TRP A 131 -7.94 -8.85 -6.13
CA TRP A 131 -7.98 -8.34 -4.76
C TRP A 131 -7.53 -9.45 -3.81
N TRP A 132 -6.63 -9.12 -2.89
CA TRP A 132 -6.18 -10.02 -1.85
C TRP A 132 -6.86 -9.69 -0.54
N ILE A 133 -7.62 -10.65 -0.03
CA ILE A 133 -8.40 -10.51 1.20
C ILE A 133 -7.80 -11.42 2.26
N GLY A 134 -7.42 -10.83 3.40
CA GLY A 134 -6.87 -11.54 4.55
C GLY A 134 -6.31 -10.58 5.58
N ASN A 135 -6.05 -11.07 6.80
CA ASN A 135 -5.47 -10.26 7.87
C ASN A 135 -3.98 -10.51 8.10
N PHE A 136 -3.35 -11.42 7.34
CA PHE A 136 -1.92 -11.69 7.44
C PHE A 136 -1.27 -11.84 6.05
N PHE A 137 -0.19 -11.09 5.85
CA PHE A 137 0.69 -11.11 4.70
C PHE A 137 2.12 -11.32 5.21
N PRO A 138 2.75 -12.47 4.96
CA PRO A 138 3.96 -12.88 5.68
C PRO A 138 5.21 -12.06 5.32
N ASP A 139 5.34 -11.62 4.07
CA ASP A 139 6.48 -10.84 3.61
C ASP A 139 6.11 -10.03 2.35
N MET A 140 5.99 -8.71 2.52
CA MET A 140 5.68 -7.80 1.40
C MET A 140 6.90 -7.47 0.52
N ALA A 141 8.13 -7.68 0.99
CA ALA A 141 9.34 -7.55 0.19
C ALA A 141 9.51 -8.73 -0.79
N GLN A 142 8.90 -9.88 -0.50
CA GLN A 142 8.94 -11.08 -1.34
C GLN A 142 7.61 -11.41 -2.04
N TRP A 143 6.49 -10.79 -1.66
CA TRP A 143 5.19 -11.06 -2.28
C TRP A 143 5.19 -10.93 -3.81
N ASP A 144 4.96 -12.02 -4.53
CA ASP A 144 5.09 -12.14 -5.99
C ASP A 144 3.73 -12.35 -6.70
N LYS A 145 2.66 -12.56 -5.93
CA LYS A 145 1.29 -12.71 -6.46
C LYS A 145 0.71 -11.34 -6.84
N LEU A 146 1.23 -10.80 -7.93
CA LEU A 146 0.94 -9.47 -8.45
C LEU A 146 0.12 -9.56 -9.74
N SER A 147 -0.59 -8.48 -10.07
CA SER A 147 -1.28 -8.31 -11.35
C SER A 147 -0.70 -7.13 -12.12
N PRO A 148 -0.73 -7.14 -13.47
CA PRO A 148 -0.34 -6.00 -14.29
C PRO A 148 -0.99 -4.69 -13.82
N HIS A 149 -0.20 -3.64 -13.65
CA HIS A 149 -0.70 -2.32 -13.29
C HIS A 149 -0.73 -1.40 -14.52
N ARG A 150 -1.59 -1.79 -15.47
CA ARG A 150 -1.78 -1.08 -16.73
C ARG A 150 -2.13 0.39 -16.47
N GLY A 151 -1.58 1.26 -17.31
CA GLY A 151 -1.78 2.71 -17.22
C GLY A 151 -0.83 3.44 -16.27
N ARG A 152 -0.05 2.78 -15.40
CA ARG A 152 0.86 3.48 -14.46
C ARG A 152 2.32 3.60 -14.89
N GLY A 153 2.64 3.09 -16.07
CA GLY A 153 3.99 3.14 -16.65
C GLY A 153 4.99 2.15 -16.05
N ALA A 154 6.15 2.05 -16.70
CA ALA A 154 7.29 1.20 -16.34
C ALA A 154 6.97 -0.29 -16.17
N GLY A 155 6.05 -0.83 -16.98
CA GLY A 155 5.67 -2.26 -16.93
C GLY A 155 5.27 -2.73 -15.52
N GLY A 156 4.79 -1.80 -14.68
CA GLY A 156 4.72 -2.06 -13.25
C GLY A 156 3.64 -3.07 -12.88
N LEU A 157 3.91 -3.90 -11.88
CA LEU A 157 2.96 -4.83 -11.30
C LEU A 157 2.35 -4.22 -10.02
N SER A 158 1.23 -4.77 -9.56
CA SER A 158 0.58 -4.34 -8.32
C SER A 158 -0.18 -5.44 -7.60
N VAL A 159 -0.40 -5.23 -6.31
CA VAL A 159 -1.35 -5.99 -5.50
C VAL A 159 -2.26 -5.01 -4.78
N LYS A 160 -3.56 -5.33 -4.74
CA LYS A 160 -4.56 -4.61 -3.97
C LYS A 160 -4.98 -5.48 -2.79
N ILE A 161 -5.06 -4.89 -1.61
CA ILE A 161 -5.24 -5.60 -0.36
C ILE A 161 -6.41 -5.00 0.40
N GLN A 162 -7.29 -5.86 0.90
CA GLN A 162 -8.36 -5.49 1.82
C GLN A 162 -8.39 -6.42 3.03
N PHE A 163 -8.77 -5.86 4.17
CA PHE A 163 -8.90 -6.61 5.41
C PHE A 163 -10.37 -6.90 5.68
N PRO A 164 -10.76 -8.16 5.98
CA PRO A 164 -12.13 -8.53 6.33
C PRO A 164 -12.72 -7.63 7.42
N GLY A 165 -13.97 -7.20 7.24
CA GLY A 165 -14.71 -6.39 8.21
C GLY A 165 -14.13 -4.99 8.48
N SER A 166 -13.20 -4.50 7.65
CA SER A 166 -12.49 -3.24 7.82
C SER A 166 -12.62 -2.31 6.62
N GLY A 167 -12.74 -1.01 6.92
CA GLY A 167 -12.61 0.06 5.93
C GLY A 167 -11.16 0.42 5.58
N MET A 168 -10.19 -0.30 6.14
CA MET A 168 -8.77 -0.12 5.82
C MET A 168 -8.40 -0.93 4.58
N SER A 169 -7.47 -0.41 3.80
CA SER A 169 -6.93 -1.09 2.63
C SER A 169 -5.44 -0.82 2.52
N ALA A 170 -4.76 -1.67 1.75
CA ALA A 170 -3.39 -1.44 1.34
C ALA A 170 -3.22 -1.77 -0.15
N SER A 171 -2.14 -1.29 -0.73
CA SER A 171 -1.74 -1.71 -2.08
C SER A 171 -0.23 -1.63 -2.19
N MET A 172 0.38 -2.49 -2.99
CA MET A 172 1.79 -2.36 -3.31
C MET A 172 1.94 -2.31 -4.82
N SER A 173 2.93 -1.55 -5.27
CA SER A 173 3.31 -1.50 -6.66
C SER A 173 4.79 -1.83 -6.79
N VAL A 174 5.12 -2.55 -7.86
CA VAL A 174 6.45 -3.06 -8.15
C VAL A 174 6.82 -2.65 -9.57
N PHE A 175 8.05 -2.18 -9.77
CA PHE A 175 8.55 -1.79 -11.10
C PHE A 175 10.06 -1.95 -11.15
N ASP A 176 10.57 -2.22 -12.34
CA ASP A 176 11.94 -2.69 -12.51
C ASP A 176 13.00 -1.61 -12.27
N ALA A 177 14.22 -2.09 -12.08
CA ALA A 177 15.44 -1.31 -11.98
C ALA A 177 15.63 -0.42 -13.21
N SER A 178 16.21 0.77 -13.04
CA SER A 178 16.45 1.71 -14.15
C SER A 178 15.19 2.16 -14.91
N MET A 179 14.01 2.03 -14.30
CA MET A 179 12.76 2.55 -14.85
C MET A 179 12.05 3.47 -13.85
N TYR A 180 11.06 4.23 -14.32
CA TYR A 180 10.26 5.10 -13.46
C TYR A 180 8.82 5.25 -13.94
N LYS A 181 7.92 5.49 -13.00
CA LYS A 181 6.47 5.52 -13.27
C LYS A 181 6.02 6.88 -13.78
N LYS A 182 4.81 6.93 -14.36
CA LYS A 182 4.17 8.20 -14.77
C LYS A 182 3.81 9.06 -13.55
N ALA A 183 3.94 10.37 -13.65
CA ALA A 183 3.54 11.30 -12.59
C ALA A 183 2.01 11.35 -12.47
N HIS A 184 1.51 11.56 -11.25
CA HIS A 184 0.08 11.76 -11.02
C HIS A 184 -0.18 12.45 -9.69
N LEU A 185 -1.39 12.96 -9.52
CA LEU A 185 -1.88 13.45 -8.24
C LEU A 185 -3.18 12.75 -7.85
N HIS A 186 -3.47 12.77 -6.56
CA HIS A 186 -4.72 12.28 -5.99
C HIS A 186 -4.98 12.98 -4.65
N GLY A 187 -6.15 12.74 -4.06
CA GLY A 187 -6.48 13.22 -2.72
C GLY A 187 -5.52 12.73 -1.62
N PRO A 188 -5.65 13.26 -0.39
CA PRO A 188 -4.73 12.97 0.71
C PRO A 188 -4.90 11.54 1.26
N GLY A 189 -4.05 11.18 2.22
CA GLY A 189 -4.26 10.02 3.09
C GLY A 189 -3.54 8.73 2.67
N ARG A 190 -2.55 8.81 1.77
CA ARG A 190 -1.65 7.69 1.47
C ARG A 190 -0.40 7.77 2.33
N VAL A 191 -0.04 6.69 3.00
CA VAL A 191 1.28 6.54 3.66
C VAL A 191 2.04 5.46 2.91
N ILE A 192 3.24 5.77 2.44
CA ILE A 192 4.08 4.87 1.66
C ILE A 192 5.24 4.42 2.53
N VAL A 193 5.48 3.11 2.57
CA VAL A 193 6.70 2.49 3.09
C VAL A 193 7.39 1.75 1.95
N ILE A 194 8.72 1.68 1.98
CA ILE A 194 9.53 0.96 0.99
C ILE A 194 9.99 -0.38 1.56
N PRO A 195 9.32 -1.50 1.21
CA PRO A 195 9.83 -2.83 1.54
C PRO A 195 11.17 -3.17 0.88
N ARG A 196 11.43 -2.65 -0.33
CA ARG A 196 12.64 -2.99 -1.11
C ARG A 196 12.91 -1.96 -2.21
N GLY A 197 14.20 -1.77 -2.53
CA GLY A 197 14.66 -0.91 -3.60
C GLY A 197 15.29 0.40 -3.12
N GLU A 198 15.92 1.10 -4.04
CA GLU A 198 16.55 2.41 -3.84
C GLU A 198 16.11 3.37 -4.95
N GLY A 199 15.84 4.61 -4.60
CA GLY A 199 15.46 5.62 -5.58
C GLY A 199 15.04 6.93 -4.97
N TYR A 200 14.16 7.63 -5.68
CA TYR A 200 13.56 8.86 -5.19
C TYR A 200 12.16 9.05 -5.75
N SER A 201 11.44 9.98 -5.13
CA SER A 201 10.20 10.50 -5.66
C SER A 201 10.30 11.99 -5.88
N LEU A 202 9.77 12.47 -6.99
CA LEU A 202 9.53 13.89 -7.19
C LEU A 202 8.16 14.20 -6.60
N LEU A 203 8.09 15.13 -5.65
CA LEU A 203 6.86 15.63 -5.04
C LEU A 203 6.68 17.09 -5.44
N THR A 204 5.67 17.36 -6.26
CA THR A 204 5.50 18.67 -6.91
C THR A 204 4.13 19.24 -6.58
N GLU A 205 4.11 20.31 -5.81
CA GLU A 205 2.92 21.14 -5.67
C GLU A 205 2.64 21.83 -7.02
N PRO A 206 1.38 21.87 -7.50
CA PRO A 206 1.07 22.55 -8.75
C PRO A 206 1.60 23.99 -8.78
N GLY A 207 2.37 24.32 -9.83
CA GLY A 207 3.00 25.63 -10.01
C GLY A 207 4.27 25.88 -9.20
N LYS A 208 4.79 24.88 -8.47
CA LYS A 208 6.07 24.98 -7.74
C LYS A 208 7.11 24.00 -8.29
N GLU A 209 8.36 24.19 -7.87
CA GLU A 209 9.43 23.25 -8.16
C GLU A 209 9.25 21.94 -7.39
N ALA A 210 9.76 20.86 -7.97
CA ALA A 210 9.69 19.54 -7.38
C ALA A 210 10.62 19.42 -6.17
N VAL A 211 10.12 18.82 -5.10
CA VAL A 211 10.93 18.34 -3.98
C VAL A 211 11.39 16.92 -4.27
N VAL A 212 12.70 16.69 -4.26
CA VAL A 212 13.27 15.34 -4.36
C VAL A 212 13.19 14.67 -2.99
N CYS A 213 12.46 13.57 -2.92
CA CYS A 213 12.33 12.73 -1.74
C CYS A 213 13.12 11.42 -1.97
N PRO A 214 14.40 11.34 -1.57
CA PRO A 214 15.17 10.11 -1.70
C PRO A 214 14.60 9.03 -0.77
N TRP A 215 14.66 7.77 -1.21
CA TRP A 215 14.21 6.65 -0.42
C TRP A 215 15.08 5.40 -0.66
N GLY A 216 15.18 4.60 0.39
CA GLY A 216 15.70 3.24 0.38
C GLY A 216 14.77 2.36 1.22
N GLU A 217 15.20 1.12 1.51
CA GLU A 217 14.45 0.22 2.38
C GLU A 217 14.07 0.90 3.72
N ALA A 218 12.85 0.63 4.18
CA ALA A 218 12.25 1.18 5.40
C ALA A 218 11.96 2.70 5.38
N ALA A 219 12.23 3.41 4.28
CA ALA A 219 11.80 4.80 4.15
C ALA A 219 10.28 4.91 4.20
N VAL A 220 9.77 5.93 4.90
CA VAL A 220 8.34 6.25 5.00
C VAL A 220 8.11 7.69 4.54
N PHE A 221 7.15 7.89 3.64
CA PHE A 221 6.77 9.21 3.16
C PHE A 221 5.30 9.25 2.73
N THR A 222 4.76 10.45 2.60
CA THR A 222 3.38 10.69 2.15
C THR A 222 3.39 11.74 1.05
N PRO A 223 2.88 11.44 -0.15
CA PRO A 223 2.55 12.48 -1.12
C PRO A 223 1.43 13.35 -0.55
N PRO A 224 1.63 14.66 -0.37
CA PRO A 224 0.56 15.53 0.10
C PRO A 224 -0.62 15.52 -0.88
N GLY A 225 -1.83 15.76 -0.36
CA GLY A 225 -3.03 15.80 -1.19
C GLY A 225 -2.93 16.85 -2.29
N GLY A 226 -3.23 16.45 -3.53
CA GLY A 226 -3.20 17.34 -4.69
C GLY A 226 -1.80 17.61 -5.28
N TRP A 227 -0.75 16.98 -4.76
CA TRP A 227 0.60 17.12 -5.32
C TRP A 227 0.87 16.04 -6.36
N TYR A 228 1.48 16.43 -7.48
CA TYR A 228 2.03 15.45 -8.41
C TYR A 228 3.14 14.67 -7.72
N HIS A 229 3.12 13.37 -7.88
CA HIS A 229 4.16 12.48 -7.40
C HIS A 229 4.50 11.42 -8.44
N GLN A 230 5.80 11.19 -8.57
CA GLN A 230 6.42 10.29 -9.55
C GLN A 230 7.56 9.52 -8.87
N HIS A 231 7.72 8.25 -9.19
CA HIS A 231 8.64 7.33 -8.48
C HIS A 231 9.67 6.75 -9.44
N PHE A 232 10.96 6.82 -9.06
CA PHE A 232 12.10 6.48 -9.90
C PHE A 232 12.97 5.43 -9.21
N ASN A 233 13.30 4.33 -9.91
CA ASN A 233 14.11 3.26 -9.35
C ASN A 233 15.57 3.39 -9.81
N LEU A 234 16.44 3.74 -8.86
CA LEU A 234 17.89 3.83 -9.06
C LEU A 234 18.62 2.55 -8.63
N GLY A 235 17.93 1.64 -7.93
CA GLY A 235 18.45 0.37 -7.45
C GLY A 235 18.62 -0.66 -8.58
N THR A 236 19.32 -1.75 -8.29
CA THR A 236 19.64 -2.84 -9.24
C THR A 236 18.57 -3.93 -9.26
N GLU A 237 17.47 -3.72 -8.54
CA GLU A 237 16.41 -4.69 -8.28
C GLU A 237 15.05 -3.98 -8.34
N PRO A 238 13.93 -4.71 -8.56
CA PRO A 238 12.62 -4.09 -8.63
C PRO A 238 12.26 -3.36 -7.34
N ALA A 239 11.88 -2.09 -7.46
CA ALA A 239 11.46 -1.27 -6.34
C ALA A 239 10.03 -1.65 -5.93
N ARG A 240 9.80 -1.71 -4.61
CA ARG A 240 8.51 -2.05 -4.01
C ARG A 240 8.10 -0.92 -3.09
N TYR A 241 6.90 -0.39 -3.29
CA TYR A 241 6.35 0.63 -2.40
C TYR A 241 4.95 0.23 -1.95
N LEU A 242 4.86 -0.12 -0.67
CA LEU A 242 3.65 -0.51 0.02
C LEU A 242 2.94 0.76 0.51
N LYS A 243 1.67 0.89 0.17
CA LYS A 243 0.85 2.07 0.41
C LYS A 243 -0.32 1.67 1.29
N PHE A 244 -0.41 2.28 2.46
CA PHE A 244 -1.61 2.23 3.29
C PHE A 244 -2.66 3.20 2.73
N GLY A 245 -3.90 2.72 2.62
CA GLY A 245 -4.97 3.42 1.92
C GLY A 245 -5.67 4.46 2.77
N HIS A 246 -6.25 5.46 2.09
CA HIS A 246 -7.02 6.51 2.75
C HIS A 246 -8.30 5.97 3.40
N LEU A 247 -8.85 6.76 4.33
CA LEU A 247 -10.23 6.62 4.80
C LEU A 247 -11.21 6.52 3.62
N PRO A 248 -12.16 5.58 3.61
CA PRO A 248 -13.13 5.41 2.50
C PRO A 248 -13.87 6.69 2.10
N GLN A 249 -14.06 7.62 3.04
CA GLN A 249 -14.69 8.93 2.80
C GLN A 249 -13.86 9.84 1.88
N PHE A 250 -12.55 9.61 1.77
CA PHE A 250 -11.67 10.28 0.82
C PHE A 250 -11.60 9.58 -0.53
N ALA A 251 -12.33 8.47 -0.74
CA ALA A 251 -12.42 7.86 -2.05
C ALA A 251 -13.05 8.84 -3.05
N GLY A 252 -12.35 9.07 -4.17
CA GLY A 252 -12.73 10.06 -5.17
C GLY A 252 -12.48 11.53 -4.76
N ALA A 253 -12.06 11.79 -3.51
CA ALA A 253 -11.63 13.13 -3.13
C ALA A 253 -10.38 13.51 -3.91
N GLY A 254 -10.46 14.59 -4.68
CA GLY A 254 -9.39 14.96 -5.60
C GLY A 254 -9.20 13.96 -6.75
N ASP A 255 -10.28 13.33 -7.26
CA ASP A 255 -10.29 12.56 -8.52
C ASP A 255 -10.13 13.48 -9.74
N TYR A 256 -9.10 14.31 -9.67
CA TYR A 256 -8.39 14.91 -10.76
C TYR A 256 -7.43 13.83 -11.25
N ARG A 257 -7.86 12.82 -12.02
CA ARG A 257 -6.93 11.86 -12.65
C ARG A 257 -6.08 12.55 -13.73
N HIS A 258 -5.26 13.51 -13.32
CA HIS A 258 -4.26 14.14 -14.15
C HIS A 258 -2.99 13.32 -13.95
N GLN A 259 -2.97 12.19 -14.63
CA GLN A 259 -1.71 11.55 -14.95
C GLN A 259 -1.02 12.38 -16.01
N ILE A 260 0.30 12.55 -15.90
CA ILE A 260 1.12 13.08 -16.97
C ILE A 260 1.66 11.87 -17.72
N GLU A 261 1.29 11.75 -18.99
CA GLU A 261 1.80 10.71 -19.87
C GLU A 261 3.28 11.01 -20.20
N TYR A 262 4.08 9.99 -20.49
CA TYR A 262 5.51 10.18 -20.77
C TYR A 262 5.80 11.17 -21.92
N PRO A 263 5.00 11.23 -23.02
CA PRO A 263 5.20 12.27 -24.03
C PRO A 263 4.92 13.70 -23.54
N ASP A 264 4.08 13.84 -22.51
CA ASP A 264 3.67 15.13 -21.95
C ASP A 264 4.56 15.61 -20.79
N GLU A 265 5.48 14.77 -20.30
CA GLU A 265 6.33 15.15 -19.19
C GLU A 265 7.43 16.14 -19.60
N ALA A 266 7.84 17.00 -18.67
CA ALA A 266 8.92 17.94 -18.94
C ALA A 266 10.23 17.19 -19.19
N PRO A 267 11.01 17.50 -20.25
CA PRO A 267 12.28 16.82 -20.55
C PRO A 267 13.26 16.73 -19.37
N LYS A 268 13.27 17.76 -18.50
CA LYS A 268 14.07 17.78 -17.27
C LYS A 268 13.84 16.58 -16.34
N VAL A 269 12.68 15.93 -16.41
CA VAL A 269 12.33 14.75 -15.60
C VAL A 269 13.19 13.55 -15.98
N ARG A 270 13.18 13.17 -17.26
CA ARG A 270 14.04 12.09 -17.79
C ARG A 270 15.53 12.43 -17.73
N GLU A 271 15.92 13.67 -18.04
CA GLU A 271 17.31 14.13 -17.94
C GLU A 271 17.86 13.98 -16.51
N TYR A 272 17.05 14.35 -15.51
CA TYR A 272 17.44 14.19 -14.10
C TYR A 272 17.57 12.71 -13.71
N PHE A 273 16.66 11.85 -14.16
CA PHE A 273 16.73 10.42 -13.92
C PHE A 273 17.99 9.78 -14.53
N GLU A 274 18.27 10.10 -15.80
CA GLU A 274 19.46 9.63 -16.50
C GLU A 274 20.75 10.13 -15.84
N ALA A 275 20.78 11.39 -15.38
CA ALA A 275 21.92 11.90 -14.63
C ALA A 275 22.14 11.17 -13.30
N GLU A 276 21.06 10.85 -12.56
CA GLU A 276 21.14 10.09 -11.30
C GLU A 276 21.59 8.63 -11.50
N LEU A 277 21.18 8.00 -12.60
CA LEU A 277 21.67 6.69 -13.00
C LEU A 277 23.13 6.75 -13.46
N GLY A 278 23.51 7.79 -14.21
CA GLY A 278 24.88 7.99 -14.69
C GLY A 278 25.89 8.13 -13.54
N LYS A 279 25.51 8.77 -12.43
CA LYS A 279 26.32 8.80 -11.19
C LYS A 279 26.63 7.40 -10.62
N ARG A 280 25.83 6.40 -11.00
CA ARG A 280 25.95 4.98 -10.59
C ARG A 280 26.49 4.10 -11.71
N GLY A 281 26.95 4.68 -12.83
CA GLY A 281 27.44 3.94 -13.99
C GLY A 281 26.36 3.13 -14.69
N ARG A 282 25.12 3.63 -14.70
CA ARG A 282 23.95 2.93 -15.26
C ARG A 282 23.18 3.81 -16.23
N GLU A 283 22.38 3.16 -17.05
CA GLU A 283 21.53 3.79 -18.05
C GLU A 283 20.05 3.54 -17.76
N SER A 284 19.22 4.42 -18.29
CA SER A 284 17.76 4.27 -18.27
C SER A 284 17.36 3.09 -19.16
N LEU A 285 16.42 2.28 -18.67
CA LEU A 285 15.80 1.18 -19.44
C LEU A 285 14.41 1.56 -19.96
N MET A 286 14.07 2.85 -19.90
CA MET A 286 12.85 3.36 -20.52
C MET A 286 12.98 3.29 -22.04
N PRO A 287 12.11 2.57 -22.76
CA PRO A 287 12.17 2.53 -24.23
C PRO A 287 11.87 3.91 -24.82
N ASP A 288 12.62 4.35 -25.84
CA ASP A 288 12.42 5.69 -26.43
C ASP A 288 10.98 5.93 -26.91
N VAL A 289 10.36 4.89 -27.48
CA VAL A 289 8.98 4.92 -27.99
C VAL A 289 7.96 5.35 -26.93
N VAL A 290 8.20 5.14 -25.63
CA VAL A 290 7.27 5.57 -24.59
C VAL A 290 7.12 7.10 -24.53
N TYR A 291 8.11 7.84 -25.04
CA TYR A 291 8.10 9.29 -25.10
C TYR A 291 7.47 9.85 -26.38
N GLU A 292 7.23 9.00 -27.37
CA GLU A 292 6.67 9.36 -28.67
C GLU A 292 5.21 8.91 -28.77
N ASP A 293 4.91 7.74 -28.24
CA ASP A 293 3.60 7.11 -28.27
C ASP A 293 2.89 7.21 -26.91
N ARG A 294 1.85 8.05 -26.87
CA ARG A 294 1.00 8.23 -25.70
C ARG A 294 0.29 6.94 -25.29
N ASP A 295 -0.02 6.11 -26.27
CA ASP A 295 -0.82 4.89 -26.12
C ASP A 295 0.06 3.64 -26.00
N TYR A 296 1.38 3.81 -25.81
CA TYR A 296 2.32 2.70 -25.65
C TYR A 296 1.87 1.72 -24.56
N GLU A 297 1.73 0.46 -24.96
CA GLU A 297 1.40 -0.65 -24.08
C GLU A 297 2.65 -1.42 -23.65
N TRP A 298 2.79 -1.61 -22.35
CA TRP A 298 3.88 -2.40 -21.78
C TRP A 298 3.57 -3.89 -21.91
N SER A 299 4.59 -4.70 -22.20
CA SER A 299 4.48 -6.16 -22.12
C SER A 299 4.59 -6.63 -20.67
N TYR A 300 3.70 -7.54 -20.27
CA TYR A 300 3.71 -8.21 -18.99
C TYR A 300 3.74 -9.71 -19.27
N GLY A 301 4.92 -10.33 -19.23
CA GLY A 301 5.20 -11.68 -19.75
C GLY A 301 4.15 -12.78 -19.48
N ASP A 302 4.10 -13.75 -20.40
CA ASP A 302 3.17 -14.89 -20.54
C ASP A 302 1.68 -14.57 -20.27
N GLY A 303 1.04 -13.96 -21.27
CA GLY A 303 -0.41 -13.84 -21.33
C GLY A 303 -0.99 -12.66 -22.11
N ASP A 304 -0.15 -11.78 -22.67
CA ASP A 304 -0.56 -10.76 -23.66
C ASP A 304 -0.39 -11.28 -25.10
#